data_AF-A0A2H3E326-F1
#
_entry.id   AF-A0A2H3E326-F1
#
_cell.length_a   1.000
_cell.length_b   1.000
_cell.length_c   1.000
_cell.angle_alpha   90.00
_cell.angle_beta   90.00
_cell.angle_gamma   90.00
#
_symmetry.space_group_name_H-M   'P 1'
#
loop_
_entity.id
_entity.type
_entity.pdbx_description
1 polymer ?
#
loop_
_entity_poly.entity_id
_entity_poly.type
_entity_poly.pdbx_seq_one_letter_code
_entity_poly.pdbx_strand_id
1 'polypeptide(L)'
;MQTGSDTDTDLDGETYLSSRSPSPNHSRLGLVDVDDASSLTDDGERQSVPDAIAVLQAIDVNLISADDENMHEVIAHASNIMLRFLDELKSRQKDIRETYPDLTLVLQPSFLHTLFAHRTVFHHIAVSSAVDATSTIVCWVDVLLAKLADAIIMVAGNGSQLSGVQHSEEWHLQREDDNLRAASQLPSQWASVKRVLTSKQASPAARRLALRLIFGVCIILPSLGGHDDRRMTQSEDFLEIIQTCIHQTVMSGFTANYSSDPAVELERINFSMLVSLYAAAETEQKEKRLPSRPLTLGYLLDLIQVVMHPDDAIATSSIVTPPGDLDVAQTILVRWGDTIPWSWETWDDSRLANSQVIVFLVRTDNQV
;
A
#
# COMPACT_ATOMS: atom_id res chain seq x y z
N MET A 1 -45.50 -65.45 -20.29
CA MET A 1 -46.06 -64.64 -19.19
C MET A 1 -45.71 -63.20 -19.48
N GLN A 2 -46.66 -62.43 -20.02
CA GLN A 2 -47.49 -61.46 -19.27
C GLN A 2 -46.66 -60.23 -18.85
N THR A 3 -46.80 -59.10 -19.58
CA THR A 3 -47.55 -57.85 -19.20
C THR A 3 -46.75 -56.98 -18.22
N GLY A 4 -46.58 -55.66 -18.31
CA GLY A 4 -47.08 -54.54 -19.13
C GLY A 4 -46.22 -53.29 -18.76
N SER A 5 -46.19 -52.23 -19.59
CA SER A 5 -46.97 -50.97 -19.44
C SER A 5 -46.51 -50.11 -18.24
N ASP A 6 -46.27 -48.79 -18.30
CA ASP A 6 -46.30 -47.73 -19.33
C ASP A 6 -45.70 -46.43 -18.72
N THR A 7 -45.63 -45.38 -19.55
CA THR A 7 -45.56 -43.91 -19.30
C THR A 7 -44.16 -43.28 -19.20
N ASP A 8 -43.68 -42.58 -20.24
CA ASP A 8 -44.06 -41.25 -20.81
C ASP A 8 -43.66 -40.07 -19.92
N THR A 9 -42.68 -39.28 -20.37
CA THR A 9 -42.80 -37.81 -20.47
C THR A 9 -41.60 -37.18 -21.22
N ASP A 10 -41.94 -36.53 -22.32
CA ASP A 10 -41.46 -35.25 -22.84
C ASP A 10 -40.00 -35.05 -23.25
N LEU A 11 -39.80 -35.23 -24.56
CA LEU A 11 -38.71 -34.65 -25.34
C LEU A 11 -39.12 -33.24 -25.81
N ASP A 12 -38.74 -32.21 -25.04
CA ASP A 12 -38.68 -30.85 -25.57
C ASP A 12 -37.27 -30.57 -26.09
N GLY A 13 -37.21 -30.34 -27.40
CA GLY A 13 -36.01 -29.94 -28.11
C GLY A 13 -35.65 -28.50 -27.78
N GLU A 14 -34.52 -28.31 -27.10
CA GLU A 14 -33.89 -27.00 -27.06
C GLU A 14 -32.96 -26.81 -28.26
N THR A 15 -33.35 -25.81 -29.03
CA THR A 15 -32.70 -25.34 -30.25
C THR A 15 -31.38 -24.69 -29.87
N TYR A 16 -30.28 -25.16 -30.46
CA TYR A 16 -28.97 -24.50 -30.40
C TYR A 16 -29.05 -23.13 -31.07
N LEU A 17 -29.46 -22.11 -30.32
CA LEU A 17 -29.23 -20.71 -30.66
C LEU A 17 -27.90 -20.30 -30.06
N SER A 18 -26.88 -20.33 -30.93
CA SER A 18 -25.56 -19.77 -30.71
C SER A 18 -25.70 -18.26 -30.43
N SER A 19 -25.81 -17.89 -29.16
CA SER A 19 -25.72 -16.51 -28.71
C SER A 19 -24.26 -16.10 -28.77
N ARG A 20 -23.92 -15.35 -29.83
CA ARG A 20 -22.69 -14.56 -29.93
C ARG A 20 -22.49 -13.76 -28.64
N SER A 21 -21.41 -14.05 -27.92
CA SER A 21 -20.89 -13.21 -26.86
C SER A 21 -20.62 -11.80 -27.42
N PRO A 22 -21.09 -10.72 -26.78
CA PRO A 22 -20.70 -9.38 -27.17
C PRO A 22 -19.23 -9.17 -26.81
N SER A 23 -18.44 -8.82 -27.81
CA SER A 23 -17.05 -8.41 -27.66
C SER A 23 -16.91 -7.28 -26.62
N PRO A 24 -15.85 -7.27 -25.80
CA PRO A 24 -15.62 -6.15 -24.89
C PRO A 24 -15.33 -4.90 -25.72
N ASN A 25 -16.22 -3.93 -25.64
CA ASN A 25 -15.98 -2.59 -26.15
C ASN A 25 -14.80 -1.99 -25.37
N HIS A 26 -13.64 -1.93 -26.03
CA HIS A 26 -12.52 -1.12 -25.59
C HIS A 26 -12.98 0.34 -25.52
N SER A 27 -13.30 0.79 -24.31
CA SER A 27 -13.42 2.21 -24.01
C SER A 27 -12.02 2.80 -24.14
N ARG A 28 -11.77 3.49 -25.26
CA ARG A 28 -10.62 4.37 -25.43
C ARG A 28 -10.71 5.47 -24.37
N LEU A 29 -10.11 5.21 -23.21
CA LEU A 29 -9.61 6.25 -22.34
C LEU A 29 -8.60 7.05 -23.18
N GLY A 30 -8.73 8.38 -23.16
CA GLY A 30 -7.79 9.26 -23.83
C GLY A 30 -6.39 8.96 -23.32
N LEU A 31 -5.58 8.35 -24.19
CA LEU A 31 -4.13 8.39 -24.05
C LEU A 31 -3.76 9.86 -24.01
N VAL A 32 -3.26 10.31 -22.86
CA VAL A 32 -2.22 11.33 -22.89
C VAL A 32 -1.03 10.61 -23.51
N ASP A 33 -0.74 10.90 -24.79
CA ASP A 33 0.49 10.46 -25.44
C ASP A 33 1.66 11.01 -24.63
N VAL A 34 2.42 10.11 -23.97
CA VAL A 34 3.63 10.42 -23.19
C VAL A 34 4.87 10.50 -24.10
N ASP A 35 4.71 10.42 -25.42
CA ASP A 35 5.83 10.20 -26.36
C ASP A 35 6.38 11.44 -27.09
N ASP A 36 6.01 12.67 -26.71
CA ASP A 36 6.53 13.88 -27.35
C ASP A 36 7.52 14.69 -26.48
N ALA A 37 8.31 13.99 -25.65
CA ALA A 37 9.34 14.59 -24.80
C ALA A 37 10.77 14.45 -25.36
N SER A 38 10.94 14.15 -26.63
CA SER A 38 12.27 13.99 -27.25
C SER A 38 12.55 15.03 -28.34
N SER A 39 12.43 16.33 -28.05
CA SER A 39 13.18 17.35 -28.83
C SER A 39 13.21 18.75 -28.21
N LEU A 40 13.87 18.92 -27.05
CA LEU A 40 14.48 20.22 -26.73
C LEU A 40 15.81 20.00 -26.01
N THR A 41 16.86 20.52 -26.63
CA THR A 41 18.27 20.44 -26.28
C THR A 41 18.62 21.24 -25.02
N ASP A 42 19.50 20.66 -24.20
CA ASP A 42 20.71 21.23 -23.58
C ASP A 42 20.61 22.57 -22.80
N ASP A 43 21.10 22.55 -21.55
CA ASP A 43 21.21 23.64 -20.55
C ASP A 43 19.96 24.09 -19.75
N GLY A 44 19.05 23.16 -19.42
CA GLY A 44 17.96 23.42 -18.45
C GLY A 44 18.31 22.99 -17.04
N GLU A 45 18.20 23.89 -16.05
CA GLU A 45 18.31 23.57 -14.61
C GLU A 45 17.63 22.24 -14.30
N ARG A 46 18.35 21.29 -13.69
CA ARG A 46 17.74 20.05 -13.18
C ARG A 46 16.75 20.44 -12.09
N GLN A 47 15.50 20.68 -12.48
CA GLN A 47 14.43 20.98 -11.54
C GLN A 47 14.28 19.80 -10.60
N SER A 48 14.39 20.11 -9.31
CA SER A 48 14.51 19.12 -8.25
C SER A 48 13.14 18.85 -7.60
N VAL A 49 12.99 17.69 -6.95
CA VAL A 49 11.79 17.35 -6.16
C VAL A 49 11.49 18.43 -5.10
N PRO A 50 12.48 18.97 -4.35
CA PRO A 50 12.27 20.10 -3.46
C PRO A 50 11.58 21.31 -4.12
N ASP A 51 12.01 21.68 -5.33
CA ASP A 51 11.44 22.84 -6.04
C ASP A 51 9.98 22.59 -6.43
N ALA A 52 9.67 21.39 -6.93
CA ALA A 52 8.31 20.99 -7.28
C ALA A 52 7.38 21.01 -6.05
N ILE A 53 7.85 20.52 -4.90
CA ILE A 53 7.10 20.57 -3.63
C ILE A 53 6.86 22.03 -3.22
N ALA A 54 7.90 22.88 -3.27
CA ALA A 54 7.78 24.29 -2.90
C ALA A 54 6.78 25.04 -3.79
N VAL A 55 6.78 24.78 -5.11
CA VAL A 55 5.80 25.33 -6.05
C VAL A 55 4.38 24.93 -5.64
N LEU A 56 4.12 23.65 -5.40
CA LEU A 56 2.77 23.18 -5.04
C LEU A 56 2.29 23.66 -3.68
N GLN A 57 3.21 23.87 -2.73
CA GLN A 57 2.91 24.44 -1.41
C GLN A 57 2.66 25.94 -1.45
N ALA A 58 3.24 26.66 -2.42
CA ALA A 58 3.03 28.09 -2.59
C ALA A 58 1.67 28.44 -3.22
N ILE A 59 1.03 27.49 -3.90
CA ILE A 59 -0.27 27.69 -4.53
C ILE A 59 -1.38 27.73 -3.47
N ASP A 60 -2.13 28.84 -3.42
CA ASP A 60 -3.39 28.89 -2.69
C ASP A 60 -4.45 28.11 -3.47
N VAL A 61 -4.77 26.92 -2.97
CA VAL A 61 -5.74 26.01 -3.58
C VAL A 61 -7.12 26.62 -3.77
N ASN A 62 -7.50 27.65 -2.99
CA ASN A 62 -8.79 28.33 -3.11
C ASN A 62 -8.89 29.23 -4.35
N LEU A 63 -7.76 29.56 -4.98
CA LEU A 63 -7.69 30.40 -6.18
C LEU A 63 -7.68 29.57 -7.46
N ILE A 64 -7.55 28.25 -7.38
CA ILE A 64 -7.54 27.37 -8.54
C ILE A 64 -8.94 27.36 -9.17
N SER A 65 -9.02 27.74 -10.43
CA SER A 65 -10.26 27.72 -11.22
C SER A 65 -10.15 26.78 -12.41
N ALA A 66 -11.28 26.33 -12.96
CA ALA A 66 -11.29 25.46 -14.13
C ALA A 66 -10.70 26.12 -15.39
N ASP A 67 -10.77 27.45 -15.48
CA ASP A 67 -10.39 28.21 -16.68
C ASP A 67 -8.95 28.77 -16.63
N ASP A 68 -8.21 28.54 -15.53
CA ASP A 68 -6.84 29.06 -15.36
C ASP A 68 -5.79 28.09 -15.92
N GLU A 69 -5.66 28.06 -17.25
CA GLU A 69 -4.74 27.18 -17.98
C GLU A 69 -3.30 27.28 -17.46
N ASN A 70 -2.82 28.49 -17.16
CA ASN A 70 -1.46 28.71 -16.66
C ASN A 70 -1.25 28.06 -15.28
N MET A 71 -2.23 28.16 -14.37
CA MET A 71 -2.15 27.46 -13.08
C MET A 71 -2.13 25.93 -13.26
N HIS A 72 -2.96 25.40 -14.17
CA HIS A 72 -2.97 23.97 -14.49
C HIS A 72 -1.65 23.49 -15.07
N GLU A 73 -1.01 24.29 -15.94
CA GLU A 73 0.32 23.98 -16.49
C GLU A 73 1.40 23.95 -15.41
N VAL A 74 1.41 24.92 -14.49
CA VAL A 74 2.37 24.96 -13.36
C VAL A 74 2.20 23.73 -12.46
N ILE A 75 0.96 23.37 -12.14
CA ILE A 75 0.65 22.18 -11.33
C ILE A 75 1.04 20.91 -12.07
N ALA A 76 0.70 20.80 -13.36
CA ALA A 76 1.05 19.65 -14.19
C ALA A 76 2.57 19.45 -14.24
N HIS A 77 3.31 20.53 -14.47
CA HIS A 77 4.77 20.53 -14.50
C HIS A 77 5.39 20.06 -13.17
N ALA A 78 4.97 20.65 -12.05
CA ALA A 78 5.44 20.23 -10.73
C ALA A 78 5.06 18.78 -10.40
N SER A 79 3.85 18.36 -10.77
CA SER A 79 3.38 16.98 -10.57
C SER A 79 4.19 15.98 -11.39
N ASN A 80 4.54 16.31 -12.63
CA ASN A 80 5.33 15.45 -13.52
C ASN A 80 6.76 15.23 -13.00
N ILE A 81 7.39 16.26 -12.40
CA ILE A 81 8.70 16.12 -11.74
C ILE A 81 8.65 15.06 -10.64
N MET A 82 7.59 15.09 -9.81
CA MET A 82 7.43 14.13 -8.72
C MET A 82 7.09 12.72 -9.23
N LEU A 83 6.22 12.62 -10.24
CA LEU A 83 5.87 11.33 -10.85
C LEU A 83 7.13 10.68 -11.46
N ARG A 84 7.94 11.45 -12.18
CA ARG A 84 9.23 10.97 -12.71
C ARG A 84 10.16 10.50 -11.61
N PHE A 85 10.28 11.24 -10.51
CA PHE A 85 11.05 10.80 -9.35
C PHE A 85 10.57 9.45 -8.79
N LEU A 86 9.26 9.24 -8.65
CA LEU A 86 8.70 7.99 -8.16
C LEU A 86 8.93 6.82 -9.14
N ASP A 87 8.86 7.07 -10.45
CA ASP A 87 9.16 6.09 -11.49
C ASP A 87 10.67 5.77 -11.58
N GLU A 88 11.55 6.76 -11.38
CA GLU A 88 13.00 6.57 -11.24
C GLU A 88 13.33 5.67 -10.05
N LEU A 89 12.64 5.86 -8.92
CA LEU A 89 12.78 5.02 -7.73
C LEU A 89 12.43 3.57 -8.08
N LYS A 90 11.34 3.36 -8.85
CA LYS A 90 10.87 2.03 -9.28
C LYS A 90 11.82 1.32 -10.25
N SER A 91 12.43 2.07 -11.16
CA SER A 91 13.35 1.54 -12.16
C SER A 91 14.76 1.24 -11.64
N ARG A 92 15.08 1.64 -10.39
CA ARG A 92 16.38 1.39 -9.73
C ARG A 92 17.58 1.91 -10.50
N GLN A 93 17.40 3.01 -11.23
CA GLN A 93 18.49 3.63 -11.98
C GLN A 93 19.59 4.17 -11.06
N LYS A 94 19.27 4.44 -9.78
CA LYS A 94 20.16 5.00 -8.76
C LYS A 94 20.15 4.13 -7.51
N ASP A 95 21.19 4.26 -6.68
CA ASP A 95 21.15 3.70 -5.33
C ASP A 95 19.94 4.28 -4.59
N ILE A 96 19.11 3.39 -4.02
CA ILE A 96 17.88 3.79 -3.32
C ILE A 96 18.17 4.78 -2.18
N ARG A 97 19.37 4.73 -1.58
CA ARG A 97 19.79 5.65 -0.51
C ARG A 97 19.91 7.09 -0.98
N GLU A 98 20.26 7.31 -2.25
CA GLU A 98 20.33 8.66 -2.83
C GLU A 98 18.95 9.31 -2.94
N THR A 99 17.88 8.52 -2.94
CA THR A 99 16.49 9.00 -3.04
C THR A 99 15.87 9.36 -1.69
N TYR A 100 16.53 9.02 -0.57
CA TYR A 100 15.98 9.23 0.78
C TYR A 100 15.69 10.70 1.13
N PRO A 101 16.54 11.69 0.77
CA PRO A 101 16.24 13.10 1.04
C PRO A 101 14.95 13.56 0.35
N ASP A 102 14.79 13.24 -0.94
CA ASP A 102 13.61 13.62 -1.71
C ASP A 102 12.35 12.88 -1.22
N LEU A 103 12.46 11.58 -0.93
CA LEU A 103 11.36 10.80 -0.37
C LEU A 103 10.90 11.33 0.99
N THR A 104 11.85 11.76 1.84
CA THR A 104 11.57 12.37 3.14
C THR A 104 10.72 13.63 2.99
N LEU A 105 10.94 14.42 1.93
CA LEU A 105 10.13 15.60 1.62
C LEU A 105 8.73 15.22 1.13
N VAL A 106 8.62 14.21 0.25
CA VAL A 106 7.33 13.73 -0.28
C VAL A 106 6.46 13.10 0.82
N LEU A 107 7.06 12.45 1.80
CA LEU A 107 6.36 11.85 2.94
C LEU A 107 6.00 12.86 4.05
N GLN A 108 6.46 14.11 3.97
CA GLN A 108 6.16 15.10 5.01
C GLN A 108 4.64 15.29 5.16
N PRO A 109 4.10 15.24 6.39
CA PRO A 109 2.69 15.45 6.65
C PRO A 109 2.18 16.80 6.16
N SER A 110 2.99 17.86 6.25
CA SER A 110 2.67 19.17 5.70
C SER A 110 2.42 19.12 4.18
N PHE A 111 3.26 18.39 3.45
CA PHE A 111 3.09 18.21 2.01
C PHE A 111 1.90 17.30 1.68
N LEU A 112 1.68 16.23 2.44
CA LEU A 112 0.48 15.40 2.28
C LEU A 112 -0.81 16.19 2.51
N HIS A 113 -0.84 17.11 3.49
CA HIS A 113 -1.96 18.02 3.68
C HIS A 113 -2.19 18.91 2.45
N THR A 114 -1.12 19.46 1.85
CA THR A 114 -1.19 20.20 0.60
C THR A 114 -1.76 19.34 -0.53
N LEU A 115 -1.25 18.12 -0.74
CA LEU A 115 -1.73 17.21 -1.77
C LEU A 115 -3.23 16.90 -1.62
N PHE A 116 -3.71 16.61 -0.41
CA PHE A 116 -5.13 16.35 -0.18
C PHE A 116 -6.02 17.59 -0.37
N ALA A 117 -5.46 18.79 -0.13
CA ALA A 117 -6.15 20.04 -0.45
C ALA A 117 -6.30 20.22 -1.97
N HIS A 118 -5.22 20.02 -2.74
CA HIS A 118 -5.27 19.98 -4.21
C HIS A 118 -6.26 18.93 -4.71
N ARG A 119 -6.21 17.71 -4.17
CA ARG A 119 -7.14 16.63 -4.51
C ARG A 119 -8.60 17.07 -4.38
N THR A 120 -8.96 17.72 -3.28
CA THR A 120 -10.33 18.19 -3.05
C THR A 120 -10.79 19.16 -4.15
N VAL A 121 -9.92 20.09 -4.55
CA VAL A 121 -10.23 21.08 -5.59
C VAL A 121 -10.34 20.44 -6.96
N PHE A 122 -9.40 19.58 -7.35
CA PHE A 122 -9.43 18.91 -8.64
C PHE A 122 -10.58 17.92 -8.78
N HIS A 123 -10.96 17.23 -7.71
CA HIS A 123 -12.18 16.42 -7.69
C HIS A 123 -13.42 17.30 -7.88
N HIS A 124 -13.49 18.48 -7.25
CA HIS A 124 -14.60 19.40 -7.42
C HIS A 124 -14.69 19.93 -8.87
N ILE A 125 -13.57 20.33 -9.47
CA ILE A 125 -13.49 20.76 -10.86
C ILE A 125 -13.97 19.62 -11.78
N ALA A 126 -13.45 18.41 -11.61
CA ALA A 126 -13.83 17.25 -12.41
C ALA A 126 -15.33 16.93 -12.29
N VAL A 127 -15.90 16.90 -11.08
CA VAL A 127 -17.34 16.68 -10.85
C VAL A 127 -18.17 17.77 -11.53
N SER A 128 -17.76 19.04 -11.42
CA SER A 128 -18.49 20.16 -12.03
C SER A 128 -18.50 20.12 -13.57
N SER A 129 -17.47 19.52 -14.16
CA SER A 129 -17.33 19.36 -15.62
C SER A 129 -18.01 18.10 -16.17
N ALA A 130 -18.31 17.12 -15.31
CA ALA A 130 -18.82 15.82 -15.73
C ALA A 130 -20.35 15.85 -15.84
N VAL A 131 -20.86 15.91 -17.06
CA VAL A 131 -22.30 16.03 -17.35
C VAL A 131 -23.10 14.76 -16.98
N ASP A 132 -22.47 13.57 -16.95
CA ASP A 132 -23.11 12.28 -16.63
C ASP A 132 -22.09 11.27 -16.02
N ALA A 133 -21.49 11.59 -14.86
CA ALA A 133 -20.43 10.75 -14.28
C ALA A 133 -20.95 9.40 -13.75
N THR A 134 -20.93 8.37 -14.60
CA THR A 134 -21.02 6.95 -14.18
C THR A 134 -19.65 6.34 -13.88
N SER A 135 -18.57 7.05 -14.23
CA SER A 135 -17.17 6.62 -14.08
C SER A 135 -16.55 7.15 -12.78
N THR A 136 -15.56 6.42 -12.26
CA THR A 136 -14.75 6.89 -11.12
C THR A 136 -13.91 8.09 -11.54
N ILE A 137 -14.00 9.19 -10.78
CA ILE A 137 -13.17 10.38 -10.99
C ILE A 137 -11.79 10.13 -10.36
N VAL A 138 -10.74 10.39 -11.13
CA VAL A 138 -9.35 10.25 -10.74
C VAL A 138 -8.64 11.56 -11.07
N CYS A 139 -7.88 12.10 -10.13
CA CYS A 139 -7.05 13.28 -10.34
C CYS A 139 -5.55 12.94 -10.26
N TRP A 140 -4.69 13.89 -10.62
CA TRP A 140 -3.23 13.72 -10.59
C TRP A 140 -2.70 13.35 -9.19
N VAL A 141 -3.36 13.82 -8.12
CA VAL A 141 -2.98 13.45 -6.75
C VAL A 141 -3.22 11.96 -6.49
N ASP A 142 -4.29 11.39 -7.04
CA ASP A 142 -4.57 9.95 -6.90
C ASP A 142 -3.46 9.11 -7.56
N VAL A 143 -2.95 9.55 -8.73
CA VAL A 143 -1.80 8.92 -9.41
C VAL A 143 -0.55 8.99 -8.54
N LEU A 144 -0.26 10.16 -7.96
CA LEU A 144 0.91 10.34 -7.10
C LEU A 144 0.81 9.47 -5.84
N LEU A 145 -0.35 9.41 -5.18
CA LEU A 145 -0.56 8.57 -3.99
C LEU A 145 -0.44 7.08 -4.32
N ALA A 146 -0.94 6.64 -5.48
CA ALA A 146 -0.79 5.26 -5.96
C ALA A 146 0.69 4.89 -6.15
N LYS A 147 1.46 5.72 -6.87
CA LYS A 147 2.90 5.50 -7.09
C LYS A 147 3.72 5.60 -5.80
N LEU A 148 3.37 6.53 -4.91
CA LEU A 148 4.03 6.70 -3.61
C LEU A 148 3.87 5.45 -2.74
N ALA A 149 2.69 4.80 -2.74
CA ALA A 149 2.48 3.57 -2.01
C ALA A 149 3.36 2.41 -2.51
N ASP A 150 3.60 2.31 -3.82
CA ASP A 150 4.54 1.33 -4.38
C ASP A 150 6.00 1.69 -4.05
N ALA A 151 6.35 2.99 -4.09
CA ALA A 151 7.67 3.46 -3.69
C ALA A 151 7.99 3.14 -2.22
N ILE A 152 7.01 3.28 -1.33
CA ILE A 152 7.11 2.93 0.09
C ILE A 152 7.46 1.44 0.25
N ILE A 153 6.79 0.52 -0.45
CA ILE A 153 7.08 -0.92 -0.36
C ILE A 153 8.52 -1.19 -0.78
N MET A 154 8.94 -0.61 -1.90
CA MET A 154 10.28 -0.82 -2.44
C MET A 154 11.38 -0.28 -1.53
N VAL A 155 11.19 0.89 -0.93
CA VAL A 155 12.12 1.46 0.06
C VAL A 155 12.15 0.58 1.31
N ALA A 156 10.98 0.15 1.78
CA ALA A 156 10.88 -0.71 2.94
C ALA A 156 11.54 -2.08 2.71
N GLY A 157 11.45 -2.61 1.49
CA GLY A 157 12.16 -3.82 1.06
C GLY A 157 13.63 -3.63 0.74
N ASN A 158 14.24 -2.46 1.01
CA ASN A 158 15.63 -2.14 0.64
C ASN A 158 15.94 -2.32 -0.86
N GLY A 159 14.96 -2.04 -1.72
CA GLY A 159 15.10 -2.30 -3.14
C GLY A 159 15.16 -3.79 -3.49
N SER A 160 14.65 -4.70 -2.66
CA SER A 160 14.39 -6.09 -3.08
C SER A 160 13.20 -6.12 -4.04
N GLN A 161 13.26 -6.95 -5.09
CA GLN A 161 12.10 -7.18 -5.95
C GLN A 161 11.14 -8.11 -5.21
N LEU A 162 9.85 -8.02 -5.53
CA LEU A 162 8.91 -9.05 -5.11
C LEU A 162 9.39 -10.39 -5.71
N SER A 163 9.52 -11.40 -4.85
CA SER A 163 9.99 -12.73 -5.21
C SER A 163 8.96 -13.48 -6.06
N GLY A 164 8.92 -13.18 -7.36
CA GLY A 164 7.99 -13.82 -8.27
C GLY A 164 8.41 -13.69 -9.73
N VAL A 165 8.67 -14.84 -10.35
CA VAL A 165 8.68 -15.14 -11.80
C VAL A 165 8.21 -13.98 -12.66
N GLN A 166 9.10 -13.44 -13.52
CA GLN A 166 8.82 -12.52 -14.64
C GLN A 166 7.32 -12.23 -14.80
N HIS A 167 6.81 -11.31 -13.98
CA HIS A 167 5.38 -11.07 -13.95
C HIS A 167 4.98 -10.55 -15.32
N SER A 168 3.88 -11.09 -15.84
CA SER A 168 3.37 -10.64 -17.12
C SER A 168 3.02 -9.15 -17.01
N GLU A 169 3.27 -8.38 -18.07
CA GLU A 169 3.00 -6.93 -18.07
C GLU A 169 1.54 -6.63 -17.69
N GLU A 170 0.62 -7.54 -18.00
CA GLU A 170 -0.80 -7.44 -17.65
C GLU A 170 -1.04 -7.40 -16.14
N TRP A 171 -0.27 -8.16 -15.34
CA TRP A 171 -0.40 -8.11 -13.88
C TRP A 171 0.05 -6.77 -13.32
N HIS A 172 1.15 -6.21 -13.85
CA HIS A 172 1.63 -4.91 -13.44
C HIS A 172 0.62 -3.80 -13.78
N LEU A 173 0.04 -3.84 -14.98
CA LEU A 173 -0.98 -2.90 -15.42
C LEU A 173 -2.26 -3.02 -14.57
N GLN A 174 -2.71 -4.25 -14.27
CA GLN A 174 -3.89 -4.46 -13.42
C GLN A 174 -3.66 -3.91 -12.01
N ARG A 175 -2.47 -4.15 -11.44
CA ARG A 175 -2.12 -3.62 -10.12
C ARG A 175 -2.08 -2.09 -10.10
N GLU A 176 -1.55 -1.46 -11.15
CA GLU A 176 -1.51 0.00 -11.25
C GLU A 176 -2.92 0.59 -11.33
N ASP A 177 -3.81 0.00 -12.12
CA ASP A 177 -5.23 0.39 -12.19
C ASP A 177 -5.95 0.17 -10.84
N ASP A 178 -5.73 -0.96 -10.17
CA ASP A 178 -6.30 -1.24 -8.86
C ASP A 178 -5.81 -0.24 -7.79
N ASN A 179 -4.51 0.10 -7.80
CA ASN A 179 -3.93 1.10 -6.90
C ASN A 179 -4.52 2.50 -7.19
N LEU A 180 -4.77 2.83 -8.45
CA LEU A 180 -5.37 4.11 -8.84
C LEU A 180 -6.83 4.22 -8.37
N ARG A 181 -7.63 3.16 -8.58
CA ARG A 181 -9.00 3.05 -8.05
C ARG A 181 -9.05 3.00 -6.53
N ALA A 182 -8.01 2.47 -5.89
CA ALA A 182 -7.86 2.50 -4.44
C ALA A 182 -7.57 3.92 -3.95
N ALA A 183 -6.75 4.68 -4.68
CA ALA A 183 -6.40 6.06 -4.33
C ALA A 183 -7.61 6.99 -4.41
N SER A 184 -8.46 6.83 -5.43
CA SER A 184 -9.70 7.61 -5.56
C SER A 184 -10.69 7.37 -4.41
N GLN A 185 -10.62 6.23 -3.71
CA GLN A 185 -11.46 5.93 -2.54
C GLN A 185 -10.94 6.52 -1.21
N LEU A 186 -9.75 7.12 -1.21
CA LEU A 186 -9.23 7.79 -0.01
C LEU A 186 -10.11 9.01 0.36
N PRO A 187 -10.16 9.41 1.63
CA PRO A 187 -10.92 10.60 2.05
C PRO A 187 -10.28 11.90 1.51
N SER A 188 -11.03 12.99 1.52
CA SER A 188 -10.54 14.31 1.09
C SER A 188 -9.46 14.92 2.00
N GLN A 189 -9.26 14.37 3.21
CA GLN A 189 -8.31 14.89 4.20
C GLN A 189 -7.34 13.80 4.65
N TRP A 190 -6.05 14.13 4.67
CA TRP A 190 -4.97 13.24 5.16
C TRP A 190 -5.26 12.68 6.56
N ALA A 191 -5.69 13.53 7.50
CA ALA A 191 -5.99 13.14 8.88
C ALA A 191 -7.08 12.05 8.99
N SER A 192 -7.93 11.91 7.98
CA SER A 192 -8.98 10.89 7.93
C SER A 192 -8.52 9.56 7.32
N VAL A 193 -7.33 9.50 6.71
CA VAL A 193 -6.83 8.29 6.02
C VAL A 193 -6.71 7.09 6.96
N LYS A 194 -6.31 7.30 8.22
CA LYS A 194 -6.29 6.22 9.24
C LYS A 194 -7.62 5.51 9.43
N ARG A 195 -8.75 6.21 9.23
CA ARG A 195 -10.10 5.62 9.36
C ARG A 195 -10.45 4.68 8.21
N VAL A 196 -9.74 4.76 7.08
CA VAL A 196 -9.92 3.85 5.94
C VAL A 196 -9.61 2.42 6.37
N LEU A 197 -8.61 2.21 7.23
CA LEU A 197 -8.14 0.88 7.66
C LEU A 197 -9.23 -0.02 8.22
N THR A 198 -10.23 0.56 8.89
CA THR A 198 -11.35 -0.15 9.54
C THR A 198 -12.69 0.13 8.87
N SER A 199 -12.71 0.93 7.80
CA SER A 199 -13.94 1.34 7.12
C SER A 199 -14.56 0.20 6.33
N LYS A 200 -15.81 -0.14 6.65
CA LYS A 200 -16.60 -1.14 5.90
C LYS A 200 -16.93 -0.71 4.48
N GLN A 201 -16.83 0.58 4.17
CA GLN A 201 -17.12 1.13 2.83
C GLN A 201 -15.88 1.17 1.93
N ALA A 202 -14.69 1.10 2.51
CA ALA A 202 -13.45 1.08 1.75
C ALA A 202 -13.19 -0.32 1.19
N SER A 203 -12.86 -0.40 -0.11
CA SER A 203 -12.43 -1.66 -0.72
C SER A 203 -11.14 -2.19 -0.07
N PRO A 204 -10.85 -3.51 -0.16
CA PRO A 204 -9.60 -4.07 0.32
C PRO A 204 -8.36 -3.39 -0.27
N ALA A 205 -8.41 -2.99 -1.54
CA ALA A 205 -7.32 -2.27 -2.20
C ALA A 205 -7.09 -0.88 -1.58
N ALA A 206 -8.15 -0.12 -1.29
CA ALA A 206 -8.07 1.17 -0.61
C ALA A 206 -7.49 1.06 0.81
N ARG A 207 -7.85 -0.01 1.55
CA ARG A 207 -7.27 -0.29 2.87
C ARG A 207 -5.78 -0.58 2.80
N ARG A 208 -5.35 -1.41 1.84
CA ARG A 208 -3.91 -1.70 1.60
C ARG A 208 -3.14 -0.45 1.22
N LEU A 209 -3.70 0.39 0.35
CA LEU A 209 -3.09 1.66 -0.03
C LEU A 209 -2.93 2.60 1.18
N ALA A 210 -4.00 2.79 1.97
CA ALA A 210 -3.97 3.59 3.18
C ALA A 210 -2.93 3.07 4.18
N LEU A 211 -2.85 1.75 4.37
CA LEU A 211 -1.86 1.12 5.24
C LEU A 211 -0.44 1.46 4.82
N ARG A 212 -0.11 1.33 3.53
CA ARG A 212 1.22 1.65 2.98
C ARG A 212 1.56 3.12 3.19
N LEU A 213 0.65 4.03 2.88
CA LEU A 213 0.86 5.47 3.08
C LEU A 213 1.10 5.80 4.57
N ILE A 214 0.29 5.24 5.47
CA ILE A 214 0.44 5.43 6.92
C ILE A 214 1.78 4.84 7.40
N PHE A 215 2.17 3.67 6.92
CA PHE A 215 3.47 3.06 7.22
C PHE A 215 4.63 3.94 6.75
N GLY A 216 4.56 4.49 5.53
CA GLY A 216 5.57 5.42 5.03
C GLY A 216 5.77 6.63 5.93
N VAL A 217 4.67 7.24 6.40
CA VAL A 217 4.71 8.44 7.26
C VAL A 217 5.09 8.13 8.70
N CYS A 218 4.57 7.04 9.28
CA CYS A 218 4.75 6.76 10.72
C CYS A 218 6.01 5.95 11.01
N ILE A 219 6.54 5.19 10.04
CA ILE A 219 7.66 4.27 10.26
C ILE A 219 8.87 4.66 9.40
N ILE A 220 8.70 4.76 8.07
CA ILE A 220 9.84 5.06 7.18
C ILE A 220 10.36 6.46 7.41
N LEU A 221 9.48 7.47 7.40
CA LEU A 221 9.88 8.88 7.48
C LEU A 221 10.76 9.21 8.70
N PRO A 222 10.40 8.84 9.96
CA PRO A 222 11.26 9.06 11.11
C PRO A 222 12.59 8.30 11.01
N SER A 223 12.56 7.07 10.46
CA SER A 223 13.74 6.22 10.28
C SER A 223 14.74 6.80 9.26
N LEU A 224 14.28 7.63 8.32
CA LEU A 224 15.12 8.34 7.36
C LEU A 224 15.65 9.69 7.87
N GLY A 225 15.38 10.04 9.14
CA GLY A 225 15.76 11.33 9.73
C GLY A 225 14.81 12.49 9.37
N GLY A 226 13.63 12.18 8.84
CA GLY A 226 12.58 13.16 8.60
C GLY A 226 11.97 13.71 9.89
N HIS A 227 11.33 14.88 9.80
CA HIS A 227 10.59 15.41 10.95
C HIS A 227 9.41 14.48 11.28
N ASP A 228 9.49 13.87 12.45
CA ASP A 228 8.49 12.95 12.94
C ASP A 228 7.24 13.72 13.36
N ASP A 229 6.11 13.46 12.69
CA ASP A 229 4.79 13.90 13.15
C ASP A 229 4.13 12.76 13.92
N ARG A 230 4.70 12.46 15.09
CA ARG A 230 4.16 11.47 16.05
C ARG A 230 2.71 11.72 16.43
N ARG A 231 2.09 12.84 16.03
CA ARG A 231 0.68 13.13 16.27
C ARG A 231 -0.25 12.03 15.77
N MET A 232 0.08 11.36 14.66
CA MET A 232 -0.78 10.27 14.17
C MET A 232 -0.72 9.03 15.07
N THR A 233 0.47 8.59 15.46
CA THR A 233 0.69 7.42 16.35
C THR A 233 0.30 7.69 17.79
N GLN A 234 0.44 8.93 18.26
CA GLN A 234 0.03 9.38 19.59
C GLN A 234 -1.47 9.67 19.71
N SER A 235 -2.21 9.68 18.60
CA SER A 235 -3.65 9.88 18.63
C SER A 235 -4.33 8.76 19.41
N GLU A 236 -5.23 9.12 20.33
CA GLU A 236 -5.85 8.17 21.25
C GLU A 236 -6.59 7.03 20.53
N ASP A 237 -7.15 7.30 19.37
CA ASP A 237 -7.89 6.34 18.54
C ASP A 237 -6.98 5.46 17.65
N PHE A 238 -5.71 5.81 17.46
CA PHE A 238 -4.86 5.15 16.46
C PHE A 238 -4.58 3.69 16.81
N LEU A 239 -4.18 3.41 18.06
CA LEU A 239 -3.96 2.05 18.53
C LEU A 239 -5.23 1.20 18.43
N GLU A 240 -6.40 1.76 18.76
CA GLU A 240 -7.68 1.07 18.64
C GLU A 240 -8.03 0.74 17.17
N ILE A 241 -7.75 1.67 16.25
CA ILE A 241 -7.91 1.45 14.81
C ILE A 241 -7.00 0.31 14.34
N ILE A 242 -5.74 0.29 14.73
CA ILE A 242 -4.79 -0.78 14.34
C ILE A 242 -5.20 -2.13 14.96
N GLN A 243 -5.60 -2.16 16.24
CA GLN A 243 -6.12 -3.36 16.90
C GLN A 243 -7.34 -3.93 16.18
N THR A 244 -8.26 -3.06 15.80
CA THR A 244 -9.45 -3.45 15.04
C THR A 244 -9.08 -3.98 13.66
N CYS A 245 -8.10 -3.35 12.99
CA CYS A 245 -7.59 -3.80 11.69
C CYS A 245 -6.97 -5.20 11.80
N ILE A 246 -6.11 -5.45 12.80
CA ILE A 246 -5.52 -6.78 13.07
C ILE A 246 -6.62 -7.81 13.29
N HIS A 247 -7.59 -7.54 14.16
CA HIS A 247 -8.70 -8.46 14.42
C HIS A 247 -9.48 -8.76 13.13
N GLN A 248 -9.79 -7.75 12.31
CA GLN A 248 -10.49 -7.97 11.04
C GLN A 248 -9.69 -8.84 10.08
N THR A 249 -8.38 -8.58 9.95
CA THR A 249 -7.46 -9.34 9.09
C THR A 249 -7.39 -10.82 9.49
N VAL A 250 -7.28 -11.11 10.79
CA VAL A 250 -7.23 -12.51 11.28
C VAL A 250 -8.59 -13.20 11.09
N MET A 251 -9.69 -12.51 11.39
CA MET A 251 -11.04 -13.08 11.29
C MET A 251 -11.50 -13.32 9.84
N SER A 252 -10.94 -12.61 8.85
CA SER A 252 -11.19 -12.93 7.44
C SER A 252 -10.56 -14.24 6.97
N GLY A 253 -9.73 -14.87 7.81
CA GLY A 253 -9.02 -16.10 7.52
C GLY A 253 -7.69 -15.82 6.81
N PHE A 254 -6.63 -16.47 7.27
CA PHE A 254 -5.34 -16.47 6.58
C PHE A 254 -5.34 -17.54 5.49
N THR A 255 -4.99 -17.18 4.27
CA THR A 255 -4.59 -18.15 3.24
C THR A 255 -3.13 -17.89 2.86
N ALA A 256 -2.25 -17.91 3.85
CA ALA A 256 -0.81 -17.76 3.60
C ALA A 256 -0.13 -19.12 3.44
N ASN A 257 -0.70 -19.99 2.60
CA ASN A 257 0.06 -21.15 2.12
C ASN A 257 1.14 -20.63 1.15
N TYR A 258 2.38 -21.09 1.32
CA TYR A 258 3.47 -20.82 0.39
C TYR A 258 3.00 -21.03 -1.05
N SER A 259 2.85 -19.92 -1.75
CA SER A 259 2.70 -19.91 -3.19
C SER A 259 3.59 -18.79 -3.69
N SER A 260 4.23 -19.00 -4.83
CA SER A 260 4.89 -17.93 -5.58
C SER A 260 3.87 -16.93 -6.16
N ASP A 261 2.67 -16.87 -5.59
CA ASP A 261 1.61 -15.96 -5.98
C ASP A 261 1.97 -14.57 -5.45
N PRO A 262 2.14 -13.57 -6.34
CA PRO A 262 2.43 -12.21 -5.91
C PRO A 262 1.34 -11.61 -5.01
N ALA A 263 0.10 -12.11 -5.05
CA ALA A 263 -0.95 -11.71 -4.12
C ALA A 263 -0.61 -12.09 -2.67
N VAL A 264 -0.09 -13.31 -2.45
CA VAL A 264 0.30 -13.80 -1.12
C VAL A 264 1.50 -13.03 -0.58
N GLU A 265 2.49 -12.73 -1.44
CA GLU A 265 3.63 -11.91 -1.04
C GLU A 265 3.18 -10.49 -0.63
N LEU A 266 2.29 -9.86 -1.40
CA LEU A 266 1.73 -8.56 -1.06
C LEU A 266 0.93 -8.58 0.25
N GLU A 267 0.21 -9.66 0.55
CA GLU A 267 -0.47 -9.84 1.83
C GLU A 267 0.52 -9.91 2.99
N ARG A 268 1.58 -10.71 2.87
CA ARG A 268 2.65 -10.79 3.87
C ARG A 268 3.30 -9.43 4.12
N ILE A 269 3.56 -8.64 3.07
CA ILE A 269 4.05 -7.26 3.19
C ILE A 269 3.09 -6.39 4.01
N ASN A 270 1.79 -6.48 3.75
CA ASN A 270 0.81 -5.71 4.53
C ASN A 270 0.77 -6.17 5.99
N PHE A 271 0.92 -7.46 6.28
CA PHE A 271 1.01 -7.96 7.66
C PHE A 271 2.24 -7.41 8.38
N SER A 272 3.40 -7.39 7.72
CA SER A 272 4.62 -6.79 8.26
C SER A 272 4.44 -5.31 8.60
N MET A 273 3.83 -4.55 7.70
CA MET A 273 3.53 -3.13 7.92
C MET A 273 2.55 -2.93 9.09
N LEU A 274 1.52 -3.78 9.19
CA LEU A 274 0.50 -3.70 10.25
C LEU A 274 1.08 -4.01 11.63
N VAL A 275 1.93 -5.04 11.74
CA VAL A 275 2.64 -5.37 12.99
C VAL A 275 3.57 -4.23 13.40
N SER A 276 4.33 -3.67 12.45
CA SER A 276 5.25 -2.57 12.72
C SER A 276 4.53 -1.30 13.20
N LEU A 277 3.38 -0.98 12.60
CA LEU A 277 2.53 0.13 13.04
C LEU A 277 1.95 -0.10 14.43
N TYR A 278 1.56 -1.34 14.75
CA TYR A 278 1.09 -1.69 16.08
C TYR A 278 2.21 -1.51 17.12
N ALA A 279 3.39 -2.04 16.85
CA ALA A 279 4.56 -1.93 17.72
C ALA A 279 4.88 -0.46 18.02
N ALA A 280 4.97 0.38 16.98
CA ALA A 280 5.20 1.82 17.15
C ALA A 280 4.09 2.52 17.94
N ALA A 281 2.82 2.20 17.66
CA ALA A 281 1.69 2.79 18.38
C ALA A 281 1.63 2.37 19.86
N GLU A 282 1.95 1.12 20.18
CA GLU A 282 2.00 0.65 21.56
C GLU A 282 3.17 1.28 22.30
N THR A 283 4.37 1.30 21.72
CA THR A 283 5.57 1.92 22.32
C THR A 283 5.33 3.38 22.69
N GLU A 284 4.74 4.18 21.79
CA GLU A 284 4.41 5.59 22.04
C GLU A 284 3.32 5.78 23.12
N GLN A 285 2.46 4.78 23.34
CA GLN A 285 1.34 4.87 24.28
C GLN A 285 1.59 4.14 25.61
N LYS A 286 2.71 3.41 25.72
CA LYS A 286 3.08 2.59 26.89
C LYS A 286 3.19 3.40 28.18
N GLU A 287 3.61 4.66 28.10
CA GLU A 287 3.67 5.56 29.26
C GLU A 287 2.28 6.01 29.75
N LYS A 288 1.25 5.94 28.90
CA LYS A 288 -0.06 6.55 29.15
C LYS A 288 -1.19 5.54 29.35
N ARG A 289 -0.99 4.26 29.03
CA ARG A 289 -2.08 3.26 28.97
C ARG A 289 -1.76 1.95 29.71
N LEU A 290 -2.83 1.24 30.06
CA LEU A 290 -2.81 -0.10 30.63
C LEU A 290 -2.24 -1.13 29.64
N PRO A 291 -1.69 -2.25 30.13
CA PRO A 291 -1.09 -3.29 29.28
C PRO A 291 -2.05 -3.81 28.20
N SER A 292 -1.46 -4.18 27.06
CA SER A 292 -2.17 -4.72 25.89
C SER A 292 -2.99 -5.97 26.22
N ARG A 293 -4.08 -6.18 25.46
CA ARG A 293 -4.99 -7.30 25.68
C ARG A 293 -4.36 -8.60 25.17
N PRO A 294 -4.42 -9.71 25.93
CA PRO A 294 -3.85 -11.00 25.52
C PRO A 294 -4.31 -11.51 24.14
N LEU A 295 -5.55 -11.19 23.75
CA LEU A 295 -6.11 -11.61 22.46
C LEU A 295 -5.41 -10.96 21.27
N THR A 296 -5.11 -9.66 21.35
CA THR A 296 -4.41 -8.93 20.29
C THR A 296 -2.98 -9.46 20.12
N LEU A 297 -2.31 -9.78 21.22
CA LEU A 297 -0.97 -10.36 21.20
C LEU A 297 -0.94 -11.73 20.52
N GLY A 298 -1.96 -12.56 20.71
CA GLY A 298 -2.11 -13.83 19.98
C GLY A 298 -2.19 -13.62 18.46
N TYR A 299 -3.04 -12.69 18.01
CA TYR A 299 -3.17 -12.36 16.59
C TYR A 299 -1.88 -11.78 15.99
N LEU A 300 -1.14 -10.97 16.75
CA LEU A 300 0.15 -10.44 16.32
C LEU A 300 1.18 -11.56 16.14
N LEU A 301 1.22 -12.54 17.06
CA LEU A 301 2.07 -13.72 16.89
C LEU A 301 1.72 -14.51 15.63
N ASP A 302 0.43 -14.71 15.37
CA ASP A 302 -0.03 -15.41 14.15
C ASP A 302 0.44 -14.66 12.88
N LEU A 303 0.30 -13.32 12.85
CA LEU A 303 0.78 -12.49 11.75
C LEU A 303 2.30 -12.57 11.57
N ILE A 304 3.08 -12.48 12.65
CA ILE A 304 4.54 -12.60 12.61
C ILE A 304 4.95 -13.99 12.12
N GLN A 305 4.26 -15.05 12.57
CA GLN A 305 4.51 -16.41 12.11
C GLN A 305 4.28 -16.55 10.61
N VAL A 306 3.18 -16.01 10.09
CA VAL A 306 2.88 -16.00 8.64
C VAL A 306 3.97 -15.28 7.83
N VAL A 307 4.53 -14.20 8.36
CA VAL A 307 5.62 -13.48 7.67
C VAL A 307 6.94 -14.25 7.77
N MET A 308 7.30 -14.78 8.94
CA MET A 308 8.61 -15.37 9.18
C MET A 308 8.73 -16.83 8.72
N HIS A 309 7.63 -17.57 8.71
CA HIS A 309 7.56 -18.99 8.39
C HIS A 309 6.45 -19.27 7.37
N PRO A 310 6.61 -18.86 6.11
CA PRO A 310 5.60 -19.10 5.08
C PRO A 310 5.43 -20.60 4.73
N ASP A 311 6.39 -21.45 5.11
CA ASP A 311 6.34 -22.90 4.95
C ASP A 311 6.07 -23.60 6.29
N ASP A 312 4.84 -24.08 6.50
CA ASP A 312 4.51 -25.03 7.59
C ASP A 312 5.29 -26.35 7.48
N ALA A 313 5.90 -26.63 6.31
CA ALA A 313 6.64 -27.84 6.02
C ALA A 313 8.12 -27.81 6.46
N ILE A 314 8.67 -26.64 6.80
CA ILE A 314 10.05 -26.57 7.28
C ILE A 314 10.05 -26.92 8.76
N ALA A 315 10.21 -28.22 8.99
CA ALA A 315 10.43 -28.87 10.25
C ALA A 315 11.30 -28.05 11.21
N THR A 316 11.06 -28.28 12.50
CA THR A 316 11.79 -27.91 13.74
C THR A 316 13.33 -27.78 13.67
N SER A 317 13.97 -28.14 12.56
CA SER A 317 15.38 -27.95 12.25
C SER A 317 15.78 -26.58 11.66
N SER A 318 14.88 -25.78 11.05
CA SER A 318 15.27 -24.46 10.49
C SER A 318 15.22 -23.28 11.47
N ILE A 319 14.63 -23.47 12.65
CA ILE A 319 14.57 -22.46 13.73
C ILE A 319 15.99 -22.05 14.19
N VAL A 320 17.01 -22.84 13.82
CA VAL A 320 18.42 -22.64 14.20
C VAL A 320 19.20 -21.76 13.21
N THR A 321 18.74 -21.60 11.96
CA THR A 321 19.49 -20.84 10.94
C THR A 321 18.55 -19.90 10.18
N PRO A 322 18.72 -18.57 10.30
CA PRO A 322 17.97 -17.61 9.50
C PRO A 322 18.16 -17.87 7.99
N PRO A 323 17.17 -17.51 7.14
CA PRO A 323 17.33 -17.62 5.70
C PRO A 323 18.47 -16.68 5.26
N GLY A 324 19.29 -17.13 4.31
CA GLY A 324 20.44 -16.35 3.82
C GLY A 324 20.06 -15.09 3.04
N ASP A 325 18.84 -15.04 2.49
CA ASP A 325 18.26 -13.88 1.81
C ASP A 325 16.85 -13.63 2.38
N LEU A 326 16.60 -12.41 2.85
CA LEU A 326 15.28 -11.99 3.34
C LEU A 326 14.41 -11.48 2.19
N ASP A 327 13.17 -11.94 2.16
CA ASP A 327 12.17 -11.35 1.27
C ASP A 327 11.73 -9.96 1.76
N VAL A 328 10.93 -9.26 0.95
CA VAL A 328 10.46 -7.90 1.26
C VAL A 328 9.68 -7.87 2.58
N ALA A 329 8.81 -8.84 2.83
CA ALA A 329 7.97 -8.87 4.03
C ALA A 329 8.80 -9.08 5.30
N GLN A 330 9.77 -9.99 5.26
CA GLN A 330 10.71 -10.25 6.36
C GLN A 330 11.61 -9.04 6.59
N THR A 331 12.12 -8.43 5.52
CA THR A 331 12.93 -7.19 5.59
C THR A 331 12.16 -6.08 6.29
N ILE A 332 10.86 -5.92 6.01
CA ILE A 332 10.02 -4.91 6.66
C ILE A 332 9.96 -5.11 8.18
N LEU A 333 9.68 -6.34 8.65
CA LEU A 333 9.56 -6.63 10.08
C LEU A 333 10.87 -6.42 10.85
N VAL A 334 11.99 -6.79 10.22
CA VAL A 334 13.29 -6.81 10.88
C VAL A 334 13.91 -5.42 10.91
N ARG A 335 13.80 -4.66 9.82
CA ARG A 335 14.57 -3.43 9.64
C ARG A 335 13.88 -2.15 10.10
N TRP A 336 12.55 -2.12 10.15
CA TRP A 336 11.81 -0.86 10.28
C TRP A 336 11.05 -0.74 11.60
N GLY A 337 11.17 0.45 12.20
CA GLY A 337 10.49 0.83 13.43
C GLY A 337 11.00 0.09 14.66
N ASP A 338 10.18 0.07 15.70
CA ASP A 338 10.52 -0.54 16.99
C ASP A 338 10.09 -2.01 17.09
N THR A 339 9.80 -2.67 15.97
CA THR A 339 9.21 -4.02 15.94
C THR A 339 10.06 -5.05 16.69
N ILE A 340 11.38 -5.05 16.51
CA ILE A 340 12.29 -5.99 17.18
C ILE A 340 12.40 -5.69 18.69
N PRO A 341 12.75 -4.47 19.14
CA PRO A 341 12.75 -4.15 20.58
C PRO A 341 11.40 -4.41 21.25
N TRP A 342 10.30 -4.02 20.61
CA TRP A 342 8.95 -4.22 21.11
C TRP A 342 8.60 -5.71 21.26
N SER A 343 8.98 -6.53 20.28
CA SER A 343 8.72 -7.98 20.34
C SER A 343 9.44 -8.62 21.52
N TRP A 344 10.68 -8.22 21.79
CA TRP A 344 11.45 -8.68 22.95
C TRP A 344 10.77 -8.33 24.27
N GLU A 345 10.36 -7.08 24.45
CA GLU A 345 9.72 -6.62 25.68
C GLU A 345 8.34 -7.27 25.91
N THR A 346 7.65 -7.63 24.83
CA THR A 346 6.28 -8.15 24.87
C THR A 346 6.22 -9.66 25.10
N TRP A 347 7.18 -10.42 24.56
CA TRP A 347 7.17 -11.89 24.58
C TRP A 347 8.41 -12.51 25.23
N ASP A 348 8.86 -11.95 26.35
CA ASP A 348 9.96 -12.51 27.16
C ASP A 348 9.58 -13.84 27.87
N ASP A 349 8.31 -14.25 27.85
CA ASP A 349 7.86 -15.51 28.44
C ASP A 349 7.90 -16.67 27.43
N SER A 350 8.94 -17.50 27.53
CA SER A 350 9.11 -18.76 26.78
C SER A 350 7.96 -19.75 26.86
N ARG A 351 7.01 -19.59 27.80
CA ARG A 351 5.81 -20.44 27.92
C ARG A 351 4.71 -20.06 26.95
N LEU A 352 4.81 -18.90 26.29
CA LEU A 352 3.86 -18.49 25.27
C LEU A 352 4.05 -19.34 24.01
N ALA A 353 2.95 -19.87 23.49
CA ALA A 353 2.94 -20.59 22.22
C ALA A 353 3.50 -19.69 21.11
N ASN A 354 4.25 -20.26 20.18
CA ASN A 354 4.89 -19.56 19.06
C ASN A 354 5.95 -18.52 19.44
N SER A 355 6.41 -18.45 20.69
CA SER A 355 7.55 -17.60 21.12
C SER A 355 8.85 -17.90 20.37
N GLN A 356 8.99 -19.10 19.79
CA GLN A 356 10.12 -19.49 18.94
C GLN A 356 10.25 -18.60 17.69
N VAL A 357 9.13 -18.06 17.19
CA VAL A 357 9.12 -17.14 16.05
C VAL A 357 9.82 -15.82 16.41
N ILE A 358 9.69 -15.37 17.66
CA ILE A 358 10.38 -14.15 18.14
C ILE A 358 11.89 -14.39 18.22
N VAL A 359 12.32 -15.56 18.71
CA VAL A 359 13.75 -15.94 18.70
C VAL A 359 14.31 -15.98 17.28
N PHE A 360 13.54 -16.50 16.32
CA PHE A 360 13.93 -16.52 14.91
C PHE A 360 14.01 -15.10 14.33
N LEU A 361 12.99 -14.27 14.53
CA LEU A 361 12.94 -12.87 14.12
C LEU A 361 14.17 -12.07 14.61
N VAL A 362 14.55 -12.24 15.87
CA VAL A 362 15.72 -11.57 16.46
C VAL A 362 17.03 -12.09 15.89
N ARG A 363 17.14 -13.40 15.64
CA ARG A 363 18.35 -13.96 15.02
C ARG A 363 18.52 -13.46 13.59
N THR A 364 17.43 -13.26 12.88
CA THR A 364 17.43 -12.67 11.55
C THR A 364 17.93 -11.23 11.57
N ASP A 365 17.52 -10.43 12.55
CA ASP A 365 18.03 -9.06 12.75
C ASP A 365 19.55 -9.00 12.91
N ASN A 366 20.14 -9.91 13.68
CA ASN A 366 21.60 -9.95 13.87
C ASN A 366 22.41 -10.31 12.61
N GLN A 367 21.77 -10.66 11.49
CA GLN A 367 22.42 -10.97 10.22
C GLN A 367 22.29 -9.85 9.17
N VAL A 368 21.39 -8.89 9.39
CA VAL A 368 21.16 -7.71 8.54
C VAL A 368 22.00 -6.53 9.04
#